data_AF-A0A8F9TVR9-F1
#
_entry.id   AF-A0A8F9TVR9-F1
#
_cell.length_a   1.000
_cell.length_b   1.000
_cell.length_c   1.000
_cell.angle_alpha   90.00
_cell.angle_beta   90.00
_cell.angle_gamma   90.00
#
_symmetry.space_group_name_H-M   'P 1'
#
loop_
_entity.id
_entity.type
_entity.pdbx_description
1 polymer ?
#
loop_
_entity_poly.entity_id
_entity_poly.type
_entity_poly.pdbx_seq_one_letter_code
_entity_poly.pdbx_strand_id
1 'polypeptide(L)'
;MSTVAHPAAAVGHDGDENRFQIYVQIAMLLAVITGIEIVAIYIPLARWIIFGGLVVLSLVKFLFVIFYFMHLKWDKPFCTVLFMIGLAWGGGTAWALVLLARADASRPLTSPANEQAEVR
;
A
#
# COMPACT_ATOMS: atom_id res chain seq x y z
N MET A 1 62.58 22.57 6.34
CA MET A 1 61.14 22.57 6.68
C MET A 1 60.42 21.99 5.49
N SER A 2 60.28 20.66 5.45
CA SER A 2 59.75 19.94 4.29
C SER A 2 58.54 19.14 4.73
N THR A 3 57.46 19.37 4.01
CA THR A 3 56.07 19.07 4.31
C THR A 3 55.85 17.58 4.57
N VAL A 4 55.26 17.25 5.71
CA VAL A 4 54.75 15.90 6.01
C VAL A 4 53.62 15.61 5.03
N ALA A 5 53.83 14.62 4.16
CA ALA A 5 52.79 14.11 3.28
C ALA A 5 51.64 13.56 4.14
N HIS A 6 50.48 14.17 4.01
CA HIS A 6 49.23 13.65 4.57
C HIS A 6 48.89 12.34 3.83
N PRO A 7 48.72 11.20 4.51
CA PRO A 7 48.15 10.03 3.87
C PRO A 7 46.69 10.38 3.51
N ALA A 8 46.35 10.22 2.23
CA ALA A 8 44.97 10.27 1.78
C ALA A 8 44.19 9.20 2.55
N ALA A 9 43.40 9.62 3.53
CA ALA A 9 42.49 8.76 4.25
C ALA A 9 41.55 8.12 3.24
N ALA A 10 41.59 6.80 3.17
CA ALA A 10 40.60 6.00 2.45
C ALA A 10 39.22 6.34 3.02
N VAL A 11 38.44 7.08 2.23
CA VAL A 11 37.02 7.30 2.48
C VAL A 11 36.32 5.97 2.28
N GLY A 12 36.03 5.28 3.38
CA GLY A 12 35.19 4.08 3.40
C GLY A 12 33.77 4.44 2.95
N HIS A 13 33.43 4.09 1.71
CA HIS A 13 32.09 4.22 1.12
C HIS A 13 31.20 2.99 1.42
N ASP A 14 31.57 2.13 2.37
CA ASP A 14 30.95 0.82 2.56
C ASP A 14 29.55 0.86 3.22
N GLY A 15 29.16 2.01 3.79
CA GLY A 15 27.92 2.16 4.58
C GLY A 15 26.65 2.38 3.77
N ASP A 16 26.75 2.87 2.53
CA ASP A 16 25.59 3.24 1.71
C ASP A 16 25.14 2.09 0.82
N GLU A 17 26.08 1.31 0.27
CA GLU A 17 25.84 0.11 -0.55
C GLU A 17 24.89 -0.89 0.12
N ASN A 18 25.08 -1.11 1.43
CA ASN A 18 24.33 -2.12 2.20
C ASN A 18 22.84 -1.76 2.34
N ARG A 19 22.51 -0.46 2.47
CA ARG A 19 21.12 -0.02 2.59
C ARG A 19 20.36 -0.22 1.28
N PHE A 20 20.99 0.11 0.15
CA PHE A 20 20.43 -0.15 -1.18
C PHE A 20 20.20 -1.64 -1.42
N GLN A 21 21.13 -2.50 -1.01
CA GLN A 21 20.98 -3.95 -1.11
C GLN A 21 19.80 -4.48 -0.29
N ILE A 22 19.58 -3.96 0.92
CA ILE A 22 18.43 -4.34 1.74
C ILE A 22 17.11 -3.98 1.05
N TYR A 23 16.99 -2.79 0.46
CA TYR A 23 15.77 -2.39 -0.25
C TYR A 23 15.50 -3.27 -1.48
N VAL A 24 16.54 -3.58 -2.25
CA VAL A 24 16.43 -4.45 -3.43
C VAL A 24 16.06 -5.88 -3.04
N GLN A 25 16.64 -6.41 -1.95
CA GLN A 25 16.32 -7.76 -1.46
C GLN A 25 14.86 -7.87 -1.01
N ILE A 26 14.35 -6.82 -0.39
CA ILE A 26 12.96 -6.71 0.04
C ILE A 26 12.01 -6.64 -1.17
N ALA A 27 12.36 -5.86 -2.18
CA ALA A 27 11.62 -5.78 -3.43
C ALA A 27 11.50 -7.15 -4.11
N MET A 28 12.60 -7.90 -4.14
CA MET A 28 12.64 -9.27 -4.64
C MET A 28 11.74 -10.19 -3.82
N LEU A 29 11.77 -10.11 -2.49
CA LEU A 29 10.90 -10.90 -1.62
C LEU A 29 9.41 -10.59 -1.90
N LEU A 30 9.05 -9.31 -2.01
CA LEU A 30 7.70 -8.85 -2.36
C LEU A 30 7.24 -9.43 -3.70
N ALA A 31 8.11 -9.41 -4.71
CA ALA A 31 7.85 -9.95 -6.04
C ALA A 31 7.69 -11.48 -6.03
N VAL A 32 8.45 -12.19 -5.20
CA VAL A 32 8.28 -13.64 -5.03
C VAL A 32 6.94 -13.95 -4.36
N ILE A 33 6.56 -13.20 -3.33
CA ILE A 33 5.28 -13.38 -2.64
C ILE A 33 4.09 -13.08 -3.57
N THR A 34 4.17 -12.08 -4.46
CA THR A 34 3.13 -11.86 -5.49
C THR A 34 3.09 -12.98 -6.52
N GLY A 35 4.24 -13.50 -6.95
CA GLY A 35 4.30 -14.65 -7.85
C GLY A 35 3.61 -15.88 -7.26
N ILE A 36 3.90 -16.20 -6.00
CA ILE A 36 3.25 -17.30 -5.26
C ILE A 36 1.75 -17.06 -5.11
N GLU A 37 1.33 -15.83 -4.82
CA GLU A 37 -0.08 -15.47 -4.70
C GLU A 37 -0.86 -15.73 -5.99
N ILE A 38 -0.32 -15.34 -7.15
CA ILE A 38 -0.95 -15.59 -8.46
C ILE A 38 -1.11 -17.10 -8.69
N VAL A 39 -0.09 -17.89 -8.37
CA VAL A 39 -0.14 -19.35 -8.49
C VAL A 39 -1.21 -19.94 -7.54
N ALA A 40 -1.31 -19.42 -6.32
CA ALA A 40 -2.29 -19.87 -5.33
C ALA A 40 -3.74 -19.58 -5.76
N ILE A 41 -4.01 -18.48 -6.48
CA ILE A 41 -5.34 -18.18 -7.06
C ILE A 41 -5.74 -19.22 -8.11
N TYR A 42 -4.76 -19.78 -8.84
CA TYR A 42 -5.01 -20.75 -9.90
C TYR A 42 -5.46 -22.12 -9.36
N ILE A 43 -5.19 -22.40 -8.08
CA ILE A 43 -5.65 -23.62 -7.41
C ILE A 43 -7.07 -23.37 -6.86
N PRO A 44 -8.06 -24.24 -7.18
CA PRO A 44 -9.44 -24.07 -6.71
C PRO A 44 -9.58 -24.47 -5.23
N LEU A 45 -8.98 -23.68 -4.34
CA LEU A 45 -9.19 -23.74 -2.90
C LEU A 45 -10.56 -23.16 -2.51
N ALA A 46 -10.93 -23.32 -1.24
CA ALA A 46 -12.14 -22.69 -0.69
C ALA A 46 -12.12 -21.17 -0.95
N ARG A 47 -13.15 -20.68 -1.65
CA ARG A 47 -13.24 -19.29 -2.14
C ARG A 47 -13.10 -18.24 -1.02
N TRP A 48 -13.53 -18.57 0.21
CA TRP A 48 -13.36 -17.73 1.40
C TRP A 48 -11.91 -17.58 1.85
N ILE A 49 -11.12 -18.66 1.81
CA ILE A 49 -9.70 -18.66 2.17
C ILE A 49 -8.88 -17.89 1.13
N ILE A 50 -9.19 -18.05 -0.16
CA ILE A 50 -8.53 -17.30 -1.22
C ILE A 50 -8.80 -15.80 -1.03
N PHE A 51 -10.06 -15.41 -0.84
CA PHE A 51 -10.41 -14.00 -0.68
C PHE A 51 -9.78 -13.37 0.57
N GLY A 52 -9.84 -14.07 1.72
CA GLY A 52 -9.17 -13.63 2.94
C GLY A 52 -7.65 -13.55 2.79
N GLY A 53 -7.04 -14.54 2.13
CA GLY A 53 -5.62 -14.58 1.82
C GLY A 53 -5.19 -13.40 0.96
N LEU A 54 -5.89 -13.10 -0.13
CA LEU A 54 -5.61 -11.98 -1.02
C LEU A 54 -5.69 -10.63 -0.30
N VAL A 55 -6.69 -10.44 0.57
CA VAL A 55 -6.82 -9.21 1.36
C VAL A 55 -5.64 -9.06 2.32
N VAL A 56 -5.28 -10.13 3.03
CA VAL A 56 -4.13 -10.11 3.97
C VAL A 56 -2.82 -9.89 3.23
N LEU A 57 -2.57 -10.63 2.15
CA LEU A 57 -1.37 -10.50 1.32
C LEU A 57 -1.26 -9.10 0.72
N SER A 58 -2.36 -8.50 0.26
CA SER A 58 -2.40 -7.11 -0.21
C SER A 58 -2.03 -6.13 0.89
N LEU A 59 -2.62 -6.27 2.09
CA LEU A 59 -2.33 -5.41 3.24
C LEU A 59 -0.87 -5.52 3.70
N VAL A 60 -0.35 -6.75 3.79
CA VAL A 60 1.04 -7.02 4.18
C VAL A 60 2.01 -6.43 3.16
N LYS A 61 1.76 -6.63 1.87
CA LYS A 61 2.61 -6.05 0.80
C LYS A 61 2.60 -4.54 0.85
N PHE A 62 1.43 -3.94 1.01
CA PHE A 62 1.28 -2.50 1.17
C PHE A 62 2.11 -1.99 2.35
N LEU A 63 1.95 -2.58 3.54
CA LEU A 63 2.76 -2.26 4.74
C LEU A 63 4.25 -2.39 4.47
N PHE A 64 4.70 -3.48 3.85
CA PHE A 64 6.12 -3.70 3.57
C PHE A 64 6.69 -2.64 2.62
N VAL A 65 5.93 -2.25 1.59
CA VAL A 65 6.31 -1.17 0.67
C VAL A 65 6.43 0.15 1.41
N ILE A 66 5.45 0.55 2.23
CA ILE A 66 5.52 1.86 2.89
C ILE A 66 6.64 1.91 3.94
N PHE A 67 6.82 0.84 4.73
CA PHE A 67 7.83 0.78 5.78
C PHE A 67 9.26 0.74 5.23
N TYR A 68 9.50 0.01 4.14
CA TYR A 68 10.84 -0.18 3.58
C TYR A 68 11.11 0.69 2.35
N PHE A 69 10.26 0.67 1.32
CA PHE A 69 10.50 1.46 0.11
C PHE A 69 10.36 2.96 0.34
N MET A 70 9.52 3.40 1.29
CA MET A 70 9.39 4.82 1.64
C MET A 70 10.33 5.29 2.76
N HIS A 71 11.37 4.49 3.09
CA HIS A 71 12.43 4.86 4.04
C HIS A 71 12.01 5.07 5.52
N LEU A 72 10.74 4.83 5.87
CA LEU A 72 10.16 5.02 7.22
C LEU A 72 10.96 4.36 8.36
N LYS A 73 11.63 3.23 8.13
CA LYS A 73 12.41 2.55 9.16
C LYS A 73 13.69 3.32 9.56
N TRP A 74 14.19 4.19 8.69
CA TRP A 74 15.40 5.00 8.89
C TRP A 74 15.11 6.51 8.99
N ASP A 75 13.88 6.93 8.66
CA ASP A 75 13.40 8.29 8.80
C ASP A 75 12.66 8.49 10.15
N LYS A 76 12.40 9.74 10.53
CA LYS A 76 11.71 10.05 11.79
C LYS A 76 10.29 9.46 11.78
N PRO A 77 9.77 8.99 12.94
CA PRO A 77 8.42 8.42 13.06
C PRO A 77 7.30 9.38 12.61
N PHE A 78 7.61 10.66 12.42
CA PHE A 78 6.76 11.66 11.80
C PHE A 78 6.22 11.26 10.42
N CYS A 79 7.06 10.65 9.56
CA CYS A 79 6.63 10.24 8.22
C CYS A 79 5.58 9.11 8.28
N THR A 80 5.73 8.19 9.25
CA THR A 80 4.73 7.15 9.55
C THR A 80 3.42 7.73 10.06
N VAL A 81 3.48 8.71 10.96
CA VAL A 81 2.28 9.36 11.50
C VAL A 81 1.50 10.08 10.40
N LEU A 82 2.19 10.81 9.53
CA LEU A 82 1.55 11.52 8.41
C LEU A 82 0.85 10.56 7.44
N PHE A 83 1.52 9.45 7.13
CA PHE A 83 0.95 8.39 6.30
C PHE A 83 -0.28 7.74 6.94
N MET A 84 -0.23 7.43 8.24
CA MET A 84 -1.35 6.84 8.98
C MET A 84 -2.56 7.78 9.04
N ILE A 85 -2.32 9.09 9.22
CA ILE A 85 -3.38 10.11 9.14
C ILE A 85 -4.00 10.11 7.74
N GLY A 86 -3.17 10.09 6.69
CA GLY A 86 -3.64 10.01 5.30
C GLY A 86 -4.46 8.73 5.02
N LEU A 87 -3.99 7.57 5.51
CA LEU A 87 -4.68 6.29 5.38
C LEU A 87 -6.02 6.27 6.13
N ALA A 88 -6.06 6.83 7.34
CA ALA A 88 -7.29 6.94 8.12
C ALA A 88 -8.28 7.90 7.46
N TRP A 89 -7.80 9.03 6.93
CA TRP A 89 -8.65 10.00 6.24
C TRP A 89 -9.20 9.45 4.93
N GLY A 90 -8.34 8.91 4.07
CA GLY A 90 -8.74 8.34 2.78
C GLY A 90 -9.57 7.06 2.93
N GLY A 91 -9.18 6.17 3.84
CA GLY A 91 -9.96 4.98 4.18
C GLY A 91 -11.32 5.33 4.77
N GLY A 92 -11.35 6.34 5.65
CA GLY A 92 -12.58 6.86 6.25
C GLY A 92 -13.53 7.46 5.21
N THR A 93 -13.04 8.28 4.29
CA THR A 93 -13.87 8.85 3.22
C THR A 93 -14.34 7.79 2.24
N ALA A 94 -13.48 6.85 1.83
CA ALA A 94 -13.88 5.74 0.97
C ALA A 94 -14.97 4.88 1.63
N TRP A 95 -14.82 4.57 2.92
CA TRP A 95 -15.82 3.84 3.68
C TRP A 95 -17.13 4.62 3.80
N ALA A 96 -17.06 5.92 4.10
CA ALA A 96 -18.23 6.79 4.15
C ALA A 96 -18.97 6.87 2.81
N LEU A 97 -18.25 6.92 1.69
CA LEU A 97 -18.83 6.90 0.35
C LEU A 97 -19.50 5.55 0.04
N VAL A 98 -18.89 4.43 0.45
CA VAL A 98 -19.53 3.12 0.32
C VAL A 98 -20.80 3.04 1.16
N LEU A 99 -20.79 3.54 2.40
CA LEU A 99 -22.00 3.60 3.23
C LEU A 99 -23.08 4.50 2.63
N LEU A 100 -22.71 5.67 2.09
CA LEU A 100 -23.63 6.58 1.41
C LEU A 100 -24.22 5.92 0.15
N ALA A 101 -23.41 5.26 -0.65
CA ALA A 101 -23.86 4.53 -1.84
C ALA A 101 -24.74 3.31 -1.51
N ARG A 102 -24.64 2.78 -0.29
CA ARG A 102 -25.50 1.72 0.23
C ARG A 102 -26.76 2.27 0.89
N ALA A 103 -26.82 3.56 1.19
CA ALA A 103 -27.97 4.18 1.83
C ALA A 103 -29.14 4.27 0.85
N ASP A 104 -30.33 3.87 1.30
CA ASP A 104 -31.57 3.84 0.50
C ASP A 104 -31.99 5.21 -0.07
N ALA A 105 -31.37 6.30 0.41
CA ALA A 105 -31.53 7.65 -0.13
C ALA A 105 -30.96 7.84 -1.55
N SER A 106 -30.20 6.88 -2.06
CA SER A 106 -29.67 6.88 -3.45
C SER A 106 -30.62 6.27 -4.48
N ARG A 107 -31.80 5.77 -4.05
CA ARG A 107 -32.86 5.38 -4.98
C ARG A 107 -33.39 6.62 -5.71
N PRO A 108 -33.48 6.62 -7.06
CA PRO A 108 -34.17 7.70 -7.76
C PRO A 108 -35.59 7.74 -7.23
N LEU A 109 -35.99 8.88 -6.67
CA LEU A 109 -37.38 9.16 -6.40
C LEU A 109 -38.09 8.97 -7.74
N THR A 110 -39.01 8.00 -7.84
CA THR A 110 -40.01 8.00 -8.90
C THR A 110 -40.55 9.42 -8.95
N SER A 111 -40.18 10.14 -10.01
CA SER A 111 -40.74 11.44 -10.27
C SER A 111 -42.22 11.19 -10.54
N PRO A 112 -43.17 11.89 -9.90
CA PRO A 112 -44.60 11.79 -10.23
C PRO A 112 -44.91 12.14 -11.70
N ALA A 113 -43.89 12.51 -12.51
CA ALA A 113 -43.97 12.65 -13.95
C ALA A 113 -44.18 11.34 -14.73
N ASN A 114 -43.91 10.16 -14.15
CA ASN A 114 -44.14 8.85 -14.79
C ASN A 114 -45.62 8.42 -14.68
N GLU A 115 -46.25 8.66 -13.53
CA GLU A 115 -47.62 8.18 -13.26
C GLU A 115 -48.67 8.90 -14.14
N GLN A 116 -48.36 10.11 -14.60
CA GLN A 116 -49.20 10.91 -15.50
C GLN A 116 -49.11 10.47 -16.98
N ALA A 117 -48.10 9.67 -17.35
CA ALA A 117 -47.89 9.20 -18.72
C ALA A 117 -48.51 7.82 -18.99
N GLU A 118 -48.83 7.04 -17.95
CA GLU A 118 -49.47 5.72 -18.06
C GLU A 118 -51.01 5.80 -18.08
N VAL A 119 -51.58 6.94 -17.66
CA VAL A 119 -53.05 7.17 -17.60
C VAL A 119 -53.58 7.94 -18.82
N ARG A 120 -52.75 8.16 -19.86
CA ARG A 120 -53.16 8.79 -21.13
C ARG A 120 -53.02 7.83 -22.30
#